data_AF-A0AAW1LU44-F1
#
_entry.id   AF-A0AAW1LU44-F1
#
_cell.length_a   1.000
_cell.length_b   1.000
_cell.length_c   1.000
_cell.angle_alpha   90.00
_cell.angle_beta   90.00
_cell.angle_gamma   90.00
#
_symmetry.space_group_name_H-M   'P 1'
#
loop_
_entity.id
_entity.type
_entity.pdbx_description
1 polymer ?
#
loop_
_entity_poly.entity_id
_entity_poly.type
_entity_poly.pdbx_seq_one_letter_code
_entity_poly.pdbx_strand_id
1 'polypeptide(L)'
;MSENENKVNQKALSFLLLSVSDNYLEDIGECEQAKNAWSILEDIHTKFGLLHTVMLIKDMVTITKTDDLPMQEYLGKIQDINLKINKVGIEFPDNLLACFFLMGLPMDKYESLVRNLER
;
A
#
# COMPACT_ATOMS: atom_id res chain seq x y z
N MET A 1 -1.26 -17.30 29.77
CA MET A 1 -2.48 -17.60 28.99
C MET A 1 -3.38 -18.47 29.84
N SER A 2 -4.68 -18.21 29.79
CA SER A 2 -5.68 -19.11 30.39
C SER A 2 -5.77 -20.42 29.59
N GLU A 3 -6.28 -21.49 30.20
CA GLU A 3 -6.47 -22.77 29.51
C GLU A 3 -7.39 -22.65 28.28
N ASN A 4 -8.35 -21.73 28.33
CA ASN A 4 -9.23 -21.42 27.21
C ASN A 4 -8.48 -20.71 26.06
N GLU A 5 -7.61 -19.76 26.38
CA GLU A 5 -6.75 -19.08 25.38
C GLU A 5 -5.83 -20.06 24.68
N ASN A 6 -5.25 -21.04 25.39
CA ASN A 6 -4.43 -22.09 24.79
C ASN A 6 -5.23 -22.94 23.79
N LYS A 7 -6.45 -23.36 24.16
CA LYS A 7 -7.32 -24.13 23.27
C LYS A 7 -7.71 -23.35 22.02
N VAL A 8 -8.03 -22.06 22.16
CA VAL A 8 -8.36 -21.19 21.02
C VAL A 8 -7.14 -20.99 20.12
N ASN A 9 -5.96 -20.74 20.70
CA ASN A 9 -4.72 -20.58 19.96
C ASN A 9 -4.38 -21.83 19.13
N GLN A 10 -4.44 -23.02 19.73
CA GLN A 10 -4.16 -24.26 19.01
C GLN A 10 -5.14 -24.49 17.85
N LYS A 11 -6.45 -24.26 18.06
CA LYS A 11 -7.44 -24.37 16.99
C LYS A 11 -7.15 -23.40 15.84
N ALA A 12 -6.83 -22.14 16.16
CA ALA A 12 -6.52 -21.13 15.16
C ALA A 12 -5.23 -21.47 14.39
N LEU A 13 -4.21 -21.95 15.09
CA LEU A 13 -2.94 -22.36 14.48
C LEU A 13 -3.14 -23.55 13.52
N SER A 14 -3.86 -24.59 13.96
CA SER A 14 -4.18 -25.73 13.10
C SER A 14 -4.99 -25.31 11.88
N PHE A 15 -5.95 -24.39 12.04
CA PHE A 15 -6.72 -23.86 10.93
C PHE A 15 -5.83 -23.13 9.92
N LEU A 16 -4.89 -22.29 10.38
CA LEU A 16 -3.93 -21.59 9.51
C LEU A 16 -3.06 -22.58 8.74
N LEU A 17 -2.43 -23.53 9.42
CA LEU A 17 -1.56 -24.54 8.81
C LEU A 17 -2.28 -25.39 7.75
N LEU A 18 -3.57 -25.69 7.96
CA LEU A 18 -4.38 -26.46 7.00
C LEU A 18 -4.90 -25.61 5.83
N SER A 19 -4.89 -24.29 5.94
CA SER A 19 -5.47 -23.38 4.94
C SER A 19 -4.45 -22.80 3.97
N VAL A 20 -3.15 -22.83 4.31
CA VAL A 20 -2.08 -22.30 3.46
C VAL A 20 -1.53 -23.37 2.52
N SER A 21 -0.89 -22.94 1.44
CA SER A 21 -0.13 -23.85 0.58
C SER A 21 1.13 -24.34 1.27
N ASP A 22 1.54 -25.58 0.97
CA ASP A 22 2.74 -26.23 1.53
C ASP A 22 4.01 -25.37 1.45
N ASN A 23 4.12 -24.51 0.43
CA ASN A 23 5.25 -23.59 0.25
C ASN A 23 5.47 -22.63 1.42
N TYR A 24 4.44 -22.34 2.22
CA TYR A 24 4.53 -21.42 3.37
C TYR A 24 4.70 -22.17 4.70
N LEU A 25 4.59 -23.50 4.71
CA LEU A 25 4.70 -24.29 5.94
C LEU A 25 6.10 -24.26 6.54
N GLU A 26 7.14 -24.06 5.72
CA GLU A 26 8.52 -23.88 6.20
C GLU A 26 8.66 -22.59 7.03
N ASP A 27 7.90 -21.53 6.69
CA ASP A 27 7.95 -20.24 7.38
C ASP A 27 7.15 -20.22 8.70
N ILE A 28 6.06 -21.00 8.79
CA ILE A 28 5.12 -20.95 9.92
C ILE A 28 5.00 -22.24 10.73
N GLY A 29 5.60 -23.35 10.28
CA GLY A 29 5.39 -24.69 10.87
C GLY A 29 5.86 -24.80 12.32
N GLU A 30 6.88 -24.04 12.71
CA GLU A 30 7.44 -24.02 14.06
C GLU A 30 6.77 -22.97 14.98
N CYS A 31 5.74 -22.26 14.50
CA CYS A 31 5.05 -21.25 15.31
C CYS A 31 4.17 -21.90 16.38
N GLU A 32 4.43 -21.62 17.65
CA GLU A 32 3.58 -22.09 18.77
C GLU A 32 2.30 -21.24 18.94
N GLN A 33 2.30 -20.00 18.40
CA GLN A 33 1.19 -19.07 18.49
C GLN A 33 0.61 -18.79 17.11
N ALA A 34 -0.71 -18.93 16.99
CA ALA A 34 -1.45 -18.58 15.77
C ALA A 34 -1.23 -17.13 15.35
N LYS A 35 -1.07 -16.24 16.33
CA LYS A 35 -0.75 -14.82 16.10
C LYS A 35 0.58 -14.66 15.37
N ASN A 36 1.62 -15.41 15.76
CA ASN A 36 2.93 -15.32 15.13
C ASN A 36 2.89 -15.87 13.71
N ALA A 37 2.24 -17.02 13.51
CA ALA A 37 2.02 -17.58 12.18
C ALA A 37 1.27 -16.61 11.27
N TRP A 38 0.21 -15.96 11.77
CA TRP A 38 -0.52 -14.93 11.02
C TRP A 38 0.36 -13.73 10.67
N SER A 39 1.14 -13.21 11.62
CA SER A 39 2.02 -12.08 11.35
C SER A 39 3.11 -12.40 10.33
N ILE A 40 3.63 -13.63 10.29
CA ILE A 40 4.60 -14.06 9.26
C ILE A 40 3.92 -14.14 7.89
N LEU A 41 2.73 -14.74 7.79
CA LEU A 41 1.97 -14.80 6.54
C LEU A 41 1.60 -13.39 6.05
N GLU A 42 1.15 -12.53 6.97
CA GLU A 42 0.88 -11.13 6.70
C GLU A 42 2.14 -10.47 6.16
N ASP A 43 3.29 -10.61 6.81
CA ASP A 43 4.57 -10.07 6.33
C ASP A 43 4.94 -10.58 4.93
N ILE A 44 4.82 -11.88 4.66
CA ILE A 44 5.16 -12.48 3.35
C ILE A 44 4.28 -11.89 2.25
N HIS A 45 3.00 -11.70 2.52
CA HIS A 45 2.02 -11.24 1.54
C HIS A 45 1.85 -9.71 1.47
N THR A 46 2.28 -8.99 2.51
CA THR A 46 2.11 -7.53 2.63
C THR A 46 3.43 -6.77 2.65
N LYS A 47 4.60 -7.43 2.70
CA LYS A 47 5.87 -6.78 2.40
C LYS A 47 5.88 -6.34 0.94
N PHE A 48 5.49 -5.10 0.76
CA PHE A 48 5.72 -4.35 -0.46
C PHE A 48 7.24 -4.17 -0.62
N GLY A 49 7.86 -5.11 -1.34
CA GLY A 49 9.30 -5.05 -1.62
C GLY A 49 9.67 -3.80 -2.42
N LEU A 50 10.97 -3.50 -2.51
CA LEU A 50 11.50 -2.34 -3.24
C LEU A 50 10.91 -2.20 -4.65
N LEU A 51 10.71 -3.31 -5.36
CA LEU A 51 10.09 -3.31 -6.70
C LEU A 51 8.66 -2.78 -6.68
N HIS A 52 7.85 -3.18 -5.70
CA HIS A 52 6.47 -2.70 -5.56
C HIS A 52 6.44 -1.21 -5.25
N THR A 53 7.32 -0.74 -4.37
CA THR A 53 7.48 0.69 -4.08
C THR A 53 7.85 1.48 -5.33
N VAL A 54 8.81 0.99 -6.12
CA VAL A 54 9.20 1.62 -7.39
C VAL A 54 8.01 1.67 -8.36
N MET A 55 7.21 0.60 -8.44
CA MET A 55 6.02 0.58 -9.27
C MET A 55 4.97 1.59 -8.81
N LEU A 56 4.68 1.69 -7.51
CA LEU A 56 3.73 2.68 -6.98
C LEU A 56 4.16 4.12 -7.27
N ILE A 57 5.45 4.43 -7.07
CA ILE A 57 5.99 5.77 -7.37
C ILE A 57 5.90 6.05 -8.88
N LYS A 58 6.25 5.06 -9.73
CA LYS A 58 6.11 5.17 -11.17
C LYS A 58 4.67 5.44 -11.58
N ASP A 59 3.72 4.71 -11.03
CA ASP A 59 2.29 4.89 -11.32
C ASP A 59 1.85 6.30 -10.89
N MET A 60 2.29 6.79 -9.72
CA MET A 60 1.99 8.15 -9.26
C MET A 60 2.47 9.24 -10.25
N VAL A 61 3.72 9.15 -10.73
CA VAL A 61 4.28 10.18 -11.65
C VAL A 61 3.80 10.05 -13.09
N THR A 62 3.23 8.91 -13.46
CA THR A 62 2.72 8.68 -14.83
C THR A 62 1.23 9.00 -14.97
N ILE A 63 0.51 9.22 -13.85
CA ILE A 63 -0.87 9.70 -13.91
C ILE A 63 -0.88 11.12 -14.48
N THR A 64 -1.45 11.24 -15.67
CA THR A 64 -1.68 12.52 -16.34
C THR A 64 -3.17 12.80 -16.43
N LYS A 65 -3.53 14.08 -16.32
CA LYS A 65 -4.89 14.52 -16.53
C LYS A 65 -5.16 14.65 -18.03
N THR A 66 -6.04 13.79 -18.51
CA THR A 66 -6.59 13.89 -19.86
C THR A 66 -7.86 14.76 -19.87
N ASP A 67 -8.38 15.04 -21.06
CA ASP A 67 -9.59 15.86 -21.24
C ASP A 67 -10.87 15.13 -20.82
N ASP A 68 -10.89 13.81 -20.98
CA ASP A 68 -11.98 12.91 -20.60
C ASP A 68 -11.98 12.56 -19.09
N LEU A 69 -10.88 12.79 -18.37
CA LEU A 69 -10.75 12.51 -16.95
C LEU A 69 -11.14 13.73 -16.10
N PRO A 70 -12.22 13.70 -15.30
CA PRO A 70 -12.56 14.82 -14.42
C PRO A 70 -11.46 15.12 -13.39
N MET A 71 -11.31 16.39 -13.01
CA MET A 71 -10.26 16.82 -12.05
C MET A 71 -10.35 16.06 -10.72
N GLN A 72 -11.55 15.87 -10.19
CA GLN A 72 -11.76 15.14 -8.93
C GLN A 72 -11.31 13.69 -9.02
N GLU A 73 -11.57 13.02 -10.15
CA GLU A 73 -11.15 11.64 -10.36
C GLU A 73 -9.63 11.54 -10.55
N TYR A 74 -9.03 12.49 -11.25
CA TYR A 74 -7.57 12.61 -11.37
C TYR A 74 -6.88 12.73 -10.01
N LEU A 75 -7.35 13.66 -9.17
CA LEU A 75 -6.80 13.85 -7.81
C LEU A 75 -7.03 12.60 -6.94
N GLY A 76 -8.20 11.98 -7.05
CA GLY A 76 -8.52 10.74 -6.35
C GLY A 76 -7.56 9.60 -6.68
N LYS A 77 -7.22 9.41 -7.97
CA LYS A 77 -6.25 8.39 -8.39
C LYS A 77 -4.88 8.57 -7.75
N ILE A 78 -4.39 9.81 -7.66
CA ILE A 78 -3.10 10.11 -7.02
C ILE A 78 -3.18 9.90 -5.51
N GLN A 79 -4.28 10.31 -4.87
CA GLN A 79 -4.51 10.07 -3.44
C GLN A 79 -4.59 8.57 -3.09
N ASP A 80 -5.22 7.76 -3.94
CA ASP A 80 -5.30 6.31 -3.76
C ASP A 80 -3.92 5.66 -3.80
N ILE A 81 -3.03 6.12 -4.69
CA ILE A 81 -1.64 5.64 -4.74
C ILE A 81 -0.87 6.14 -3.52
N ASN A 82 -1.05 7.39 -3.10
CA ASN A 82 -0.43 7.92 -1.88
C ASN A 82 -0.80 7.07 -0.65
N LEU A 83 -2.07 6.67 -0.52
CA LEU A 83 -2.51 5.79 0.55
C LEU A 83 -1.82 4.42 0.50
N LYS A 84 -1.58 3.87 -0.69
CA LYS A 84 -0.83 2.61 -0.85
C LYS A 84 0.64 2.79 -0.46
N ILE A 85 1.27 3.89 -0.86
CA ILE A 85 2.67 4.21 -0.52
C ILE A 85 2.84 4.41 1.00
N ASN A 86 1.89 5.09 1.65
CA ASN A 86 1.85 5.24 3.11
C ASN A 86 1.78 3.88 3.82
N LYS A 87 1.05 2.90 3.27
CA LYS A 87 1.01 1.53 3.81
C LYS A 87 2.35 0.79 3.67
N VAL A 88 3.22 1.20 2.75
CA VAL A 88 4.61 0.71 2.65
C VAL A 88 5.54 1.40 3.67
N GLY A 89 5.03 2.39 4.43
CA GLY A 89 5.80 3.14 5.41
C GLY A 89 6.56 4.32 4.82
N ILE A 90 6.17 4.79 3.63
CA ILE A 90 6.74 6.00 3.01
C ILE A 90 5.68 7.08 3.06
N GLU A 91 5.99 8.20 3.69
CA GLU A 91 5.11 9.37 3.74
C GLU A 91 5.71 10.50 2.92
N PHE A 92 4.90 11.08 2.03
CA PHE A 92 5.28 12.29 1.32
C PHE A 92 4.73 13.53 2.04
N PRO A 93 5.58 14.54 2.31
CA PRO A 93 5.09 15.81 2.83
C PRO A 93 4.17 16.51 1.81
N ASP A 94 3.21 17.29 2.31
CA ASP A 94 2.13 17.90 1.52
C ASP A 94 2.63 18.70 0.31
N ASN A 95 3.77 19.40 0.43
CA ASN A 95 4.38 20.15 -0.66
C ASN A 95 4.84 19.24 -1.80
N LEU A 96 5.39 18.07 -1.49
CA LEU A 96 5.80 17.08 -2.48
C LEU A 96 4.58 16.42 -3.13
N LEU A 97 3.54 16.16 -2.33
CA LEU A 97 2.26 15.66 -2.86
C LEU A 97 1.62 16.66 -3.82
N ALA A 98 1.68 17.96 -3.51
CA ALA A 98 1.27 19.03 -4.42
C ALA A 98 2.06 18.99 -5.74
N CYS A 99 3.38 18.78 -5.70
CA CYS A 99 4.16 18.62 -6.92
C CYS A 99 3.70 17.44 -7.78
N PHE A 100 3.32 16.30 -7.18
CA PHE A 100 2.77 15.16 -7.95
C PHE A 100 1.44 15.50 -8.62
N PHE A 101 0.54 16.21 -7.93
CA PHE A 101 -0.71 16.69 -8.53
C PHE A 101 -0.46 17.67 -9.69
N LEU A 102 0.54 18.54 -9.59
CA LEU A 102 0.81 19.55 -10.62
C LEU A 102 1.57 18.96 -11.82
N MET A 103 2.42 17.96 -11.59
CA MET A 103 3.23 17.30 -12.63
C MET A 103 2.37 16.60 -13.68
N GLY A 104 1.25 16.00 -13.28
CA GLY A 104 0.35 15.32 -14.21
C GLY A 104 -0.63 16.27 -14.93
N LEU A 105 -0.63 17.57 -14.64
CA LEU A 105 -1.49 18.52 -15.35
C LEU A 105 -0.87 18.93 -16.70
N PRO A 106 -1.68 19.00 -17.76
CA PRO A 106 -1.22 19.49 -19.06
C PRO A 106 -0.91 20.99 -19.00
N MET A 107 0.38 21.34 -19.12
CA MET A 107 0.88 22.70 -18.90
C MET A 107 0.28 23.72 -19.87
N ASP A 108 -0.05 23.31 -21.09
CA ASP A 108 -0.74 24.14 -22.09
C ASP A 108 -2.09 24.71 -21.59
N LYS A 109 -2.74 24.04 -20.64
CA LYS A 109 -4.03 24.48 -20.08
C LYS A 109 -3.93 25.05 -18.67
N TYR A 110 -2.99 24.56 -17.86
CA TYR A 110 -2.95 24.85 -16.42
C TYR A 110 -1.75 25.70 -15.97
N GLU A 111 -0.85 26.13 -16.86
CA GLU A 111 0.33 26.93 -16.49
C GLU A 111 -0.01 28.15 -15.62
N SER A 112 -1.05 28.91 -15.98
CA SER A 112 -1.49 30.07 -15.20
C SER A 112 -1.92 29.70 -13.78
N LEU A 113 -2.61 28.57 -13.61
CA LEU A 113 -3.01 28.08 -12.29
C LEU A 113 -1.77 27.69 -11.46
N VAL A 114 -0.83 26.96 -12.05
CA VAL A 114 0.42 26.56 -11.37
C VAL A 114 1.19 27.79 -10.90
N ARG A 115 1.39 28.79 -11.76
CA ARG A 115 2.10 30.04 -11.41
C ARG A 115 1.41 30.85 -10.31
N ASN A 116 0.09 30.80 -10.21
CA ASN A 116 -0.65 31.50 -9.16
C ASN A 116 -0.54 30.80 -7.79
N LEU A 117 -0.28 29.49 -7.77
CA LEU A 117 -0.07 28.73 -6.54
C LEU A 117 1.33 28.93 -5.94
N GLU A 118 2.29 29.46 -6.71
CA GLU A 118 3.63 29.83 -6.23
C GLU A 118 3.65 31.13 -5.42
N ARG A 119 2.57 31.92 -5.43
CA ARG A 119 2.44 33.21 -4.75
C ARG A 119 1.79 33.10 -3.38
#